data_AF-A0A1G9WV56-F1
#
_entry.id   AF-A0A1G9WV56-F1
#
_cell.length_a   1.000
_cell.length_b   1.000
_cell.length_c   1.000
_cell.angle_alpha   90.00
_cell.angle_beta   90.00
_cell.angle_gamma   90.00
#
_symmetry.space_group_name_H-M   'P 1'
#
loop_
_entity.id
_entity.type
_entity.pdbx_description
1 polymer ?
#
loop_
_entity_poly.entity_id
_entity_poly.type
_entity_poly.pdbx_seq_one_letter_code
_entity_poly.pdbx_strand_id
1 'polypeptide(L)'
;MFLGLSIIIIGLAGYLVVEANSSDGEFVSMSHAGAQDELFDEHDRVYIGKKLKWTGDELPEINDIRIITDQGQVLSADHSDINIQTYVDETNQTNVIYKYSEENRQIIDSYKSMQNYQLKAPYITLVFEVQLLNSKYQYDLETFEIDYELEGQTEAQQLVLENFIFHR
;
A
#
# COMPACT_ATOMS: atom_id res chain seq x y z
N MET A 1 27.28 -41.01 22.34
CA MET A 1 27.12 -39.54 22.28
C MET A 1 26.90 -39.13 20.82
N PHE A 2 25.72 -39.39 20.27
CA PHE A 2 25.35 -39.06 18.87
C PHE A 2 23.83 -38.82 18.76
N LEU A 3 23.25 -38.13 19.73
CA LEU A 3 21.81 -37.78 19.76
C LEU A 3 21.56 -36.27 19.65
N GLY A 4 22.62 -35.45 19.67
CA GLY A 4 22.51 -33.99 19.67
C GLY A 4 22.53 -33.33 18.29
N LEU A 5 22.95 -34.03 17.23
CA LEU A 5 23.13 -33.40 15.90
C LEU A 5 21.90 -33.52 14.98
N SER A 6 21.00 -34.48 15.23
CA SER A 6 19.87 -34.76 14.34
C SER A 6 18.70 -33.77 14.51
N ILE A 7 18.62 -33.09 15.66
CA ILE A 7 17.51 -32.16 15.98
C ILE A 7 17.73 -30.79 15.30
N ILE A 8 18.98 -30.40 15.07
CA ILE A 8 19.31 -29.08 14.48
C ILE A 8 19.01 -29.07 12.97
N ILE A 9 19.15 -30.20 12.28
CA ILE A 9 18.92 -30.29 10.82
C ILE A 9 17.42 -30.28 10.48
N ILE A 10 16.57 -30.86 11.33
CA ILE A 10 15.11 -30.85 11.12
C ILE A 10 14.51 -29.47 11.45
N GLY A 11 15.07 -28.77 12.45
CA GLY A 11 14.65 -27.41 12.79
C GLY A 11 15.01 -26.37 11.73
N LEU A 12 16.18 -26.49 11.09
CA LEU A 12 16.58 -25.60 9.99
C LEU A 12 15.90 -25.92 8.67
N ALA A 13 15.53 -27.18 8.41
CA ALA A 13 14.74 -27.53 7.23
C ALA A 13 13.29 -27.01 7.34
N GLY A 14 12.72 -26.93 8.55
CA GLY A 14 11.37 -26.38 8.76
C GLY A 14 11.25 -24.87 8.48
N TYR A 15 12.31 -24.10 8.76
CA TYR A 15 12.30 -22.64 8.54
C TYR A 15 12.43 -22.26 7.05
N LEU A 16 13.03 -23.12 6.22
CA LEU A 16 13.23 -22.87 4.79
C LEU A 16 12.14 -23.48 3.89
N VAL A 17 11.22 -24.29 4.44
CA VAL A 17 10.12 -24.91 3.68
C VAL A 17 8.88 -24.01 3.57
N VAL A 18 8.85 -22.87 4.28
CA VAL A 18 7.78 -21.87 4.11
C VAL A 18 7.93 -21.11 2.78
N GLU A 19 9.15 -20.97 2.24
CA GLU A 19 9.38 -20.21 1.00
C GLU A 19 9.11 -20.99 -0.31
N ALA A 20 8.79 -22.29 -0.26
CA ALA A 20 8.72 -23.14 -1.46
C ALA A 20 7.32 -23.64 -1.84
N ASN A 21 6.34 -23.46 -0.94
CA ASN A 21 4.92 -23.85 -1.04
C ASN A 21 4.02 -23.17 -2.07
N SER A 22 4.39 -21.95 -2.39
CA SER A 22 3.47 -20.83 -2.49
C SER A 22 3.34 -20.46 -3.97
N SER A 23 2.41 -21.12 -4.65
CA SER A 23 1.92 -20.66 -5.95
C SER A 23 0.93 -19.52 -5.71
N ASP A 24 1.40 -18.47 -5.06
CA ASP A 24 0.54 -17.52 -4.35
C ASP A 24 0.54 -16.21 -5.12
N GLY A 25 -0.65 -15.64 -5.32
CA GLY A 25 -0.78 -14.41 -6.08
C GLY A 25 0.08 -13.28 -5.51
N GLU A 26 0.35 -12.31 -6.37
CA GLU A 26 1.03 -11.07 -6.00
C GLU A 26 0.23 -9.88 -6.51
N PHE A 27 0.34 -8.75 -5.81
CA PHE A 27 -0.09 -7.47 -6.31
C PHE A 27 0.92 -6.93 -7.31
N VAL A 28 0.45 -6.45 -8.45
CA VAL A 28 1.27 -5.83 -9.50
C VAL A 28 0.78 -4.41 -9.73
N SER A 29 1.70 -3.46 -9.76
CA SER A 29 1.41 -2.08 -10.14
C SER A 29 1.02 -2.00 -11.61
N MET A 30 -0.21 -1.56 -11.89
CA MET A 30 -0.73 -1.39 -13.25
C MET A 30 -0.62 0.05 -13.76
N SER A 31 -0.59 1.02 -12.86
CA SER A 31 -0.44 2.43 -13.21
C SER A 31 0.29 3.20 -12.14
N HIS A 32 0.79 4.36 -12.57
CA HIS A 32 1.39 5.34 -11.69
C HIS A 32 0.64 6.66 -11.88
N ALA A 33 -0.06 7.10 -10.84
CA ALA A 33 -0.49 8.49 -10.72
C ALA A 33 0.52 9.20 -9.81
N GLY A 34 0.92 10.40 -10.20
CA GLY A 34 1.79 11.27 -9.42
C GLY A 34 1.13 12.61 -9.20
N ALA A 35 1.33 13.20 -8.04
CA ALA A 35 0.97 14.60 -7.77
C ALA A 35 2.25 15.45 -7.83
N GLN A 36 2.18 16.58 -8.51
CA GLN A 36 3.26 17.58 -8.46
C GLN A 36 3.25 18.28 -7.10
N ASP A 37 4.40 18.74 -6.63
CA ASP A 37 4.57 19.39 -5.34
C ASP A 37 3.72 20.67 -5.24
N GLU A 38 3.56 21.41 -6.35
CA GLU A 38 2.75 22.64 -6.40
C GLU A 38 1.28 22.40 -6.04
N LEU A 39 0.76 21.17 -6.21
CA LEU A 39 -0.61 20.84 -5.80
C LEU A 39 -0.80 20.97 -4.28
N PHE A 40 0.23 20.71 -3.50
CA PHE A 40 0.18 20.80 -2.04
C PHE A 40 0.41 22.21 -1.51
N ASP A 41 0.87 23.13 -2.35
CA ASP A 41 0.92 24.57 -2.03
C ASP A 41 -0.47 25.21 -2.16
N GLU A 42 -1.31 24.70 -3.07
CA GLU A 42 -2.64 25.24 -3.36
C GLU A 42 -3.78 24.48 -2.67
N HIS A 43 -3.54 23.24 -2.23
CA HIS A 43 -4.58 22.35 -1.72
C HIS A 43 -4.16 21.62 -0.45
N ASP A 44 -5.01 21.71 0.57
CA ASP A 44 -4.78 21.06 1.88
C ASP A 44 -4.77 19.52 1.81
N ARG A 45 -5.44 18.94 0.80
CA ARG A 45 -5.60 17.49 0.63
C ARG A 45 -5.54 17.10 -0.83
N VAL A 46 -4.77 16.06 -1.12
CA VAL A 46 -4.64 15.49 -2.47
C VAL A 46 -4.84 13.98 -2.37
N TYR A 47 -5.75 13.45 -3.19
CA TYR A 47 -6.03 12.02 -3.32
C TYR A 47 -5.32 11.48 -4.54
N ILE A 48 -4.49 10.46 -4.37
CA ILE A 48 -3.64 9.90 -5.42
C ILE A 48 -3.96 8.41 -5.55
N GLY A 49 -4.40 7.99 -6.73
CA GLY A 49 -4.81 6.63 -7.03
C GLY A 49 -3.69 5.80 -7.66
N LYS A 50 -3.47 4.59 -7.15
CA LYS A 50 -2.56 3.59 -7.71
C LYS A 50 -3.35 2.34 -8.08
N LYS A 51 -3.37 2.01 -9.38
CA LYS A 51 -4.05 0.81 -9.85
C LYS A 51 -3.18 -0.41 -9.59
N LEU A 52 -3.74 -1.39 -8.91
CA LEU A 52 -3.11 -2.66 -8.61
C LEU A 52 -3.90 -3.80 -9.26
N LYS A 53 -3.19 -4.84 -9.65
CA LYS A 53 -3.75 -6.11 -10.10
C LYS A 53 -3.26 -7.23 -9.20
N TRP A 54 -4.17 -8.02 -8.65
CA TRP A 54 -3.86 -9.31 -8.04
C TRP A 54 -3.73 -10.39 -9.12
N THR A 55 -2.68 -11.20 -9.06
CA THR A 55 -2.39 -12.24 -10.06
C THR A 55 -2.87 -13.64 -9.67
N GLY A 56 -3.21 -13.87 -8.40
CA GLY A 56 -3.70 -15.15 -7.91
C GLY A 56 -5.16 -15.42 -8.26
N ASP A 57 -5.54 -16.70 -8.24
CA ASP A 57 -6.91 -17.13 -8.51
C ASP A 57 -7.86 -16.85 -7.33
N GLU A 58 -7.36 -17.02 -6.10
CA GLU A 58 -8.09 -16.70 -4.88
C GLU A 58 -7.86 -15.25 -4.47
N LEU A 59 -8.92 -14.53 -4.08
CA LEU A 59 -8.85 -13.11 -3.75
C LEU A 59 -8.52 -12.90 -2.26
N PRO A 60 -7.42 -12.23 -1.91
CA PRO A 60 -7.01 -12.05 -0.52
C PRO A 60 -7.87 -11.02 0.24
N GLU A 61 -7.80 -11.07 1.56
CA GLU A 61 -8.23 -9.98 2.44
C GLU A 61 -7.03 -9.05 2.72
N ILE A 62 -7.12 -7.77 2.38
CA ILE A 62 -6.09 -6.79 2.70
C ILE A 62 -6.31 -6.34 4.14
N ASN A 63 -5.34 -6.58 5.00
CA ASN A 63 -5.41 -6.27 6.43
C ASN A 63 -5.00 -4.82 6.69
N ASP A 64 -3.88 -4.38 6.10
CA ASP A 64 -3.32 -3.05 6.31
C ASP A 64 -2.42 -2.60 5.14
N ILE A 65 -2.18 -1.30 5.06
CA ILE A 65 -1.23 -0.67 4.13
C ILE A 65 -0.29 0.24 4.92
N ARG A 66 1.00 0.00 4.81
CA ARG A 66 2.03 0.79 5.50
C ARG A 66 2.91 1.52 4.49
N ILE A 67 3.08 2.83 4.66
CA ILE A 67 3.95 3.64 3.80
C ILE A 67 5.37 3.63 4.39
N ILE A 68 6.37 3.43 3.53
CA ILE A 68 7.78 3.36 3.92
C ILE A 68 8.53 4.49 3.19
N THR A 69 9.24 5.30 3.96
CA THR A 69 10.09 6.38 3.43
C THR A 69 11.34 5.81 2.76
N ASP A 70 12.02 6.63 1.95
CA ASP A 70 13.34 6.36 1.37
C ASP A 70 14.43 5.98 2.41
N GLN A 71 14.25 6.39 3.67
CA GLN A 71 15.12 6.03 4.79
C GLN A 71 14.72 4.69 5.46
N GLY A 72 13.73 3.97 4.92
CA GLY A 72 13.22 2.72 5.47
C GLY A 72 12.34 2.89 6.71
N GLN A 73 11.86 4.10 7.01
CA GLN A 73 10.98 4.35 8.15
C GLN A 73 9.52 4.14 7.75
N VAL A 74 8.77 3.38 8.56
CA VAL A 74 7.31 3.31 8.42
C VAL A 74 6.71 4.64 8.87
N LEU A 75 5.92 5.27 8.00
CA LEU A 75 5.23 6.50 8.32
C LEU A 75 4.06 6.23 9.26
N SER A 76 4.06 6.86 10.43
CA SER A 76 2.97 6.75 11.39
C SER A 76 1.86 7.78 11.11
N ALA A 77 0.63 7.46 11.51
CA ALA A 77 -0.51 8.37 11.35
C ALA A 77 -0.39 9.68 12.18
N ASP A 78 0.51 9.71 13.16
CA ASP A 78 0.81 10.87 14.01
C ASP A 78 2.11 11.60 13.62
N HIS A 79 2.63 11.34 12.42
CA HIS A 79 3.82 12.02 11.92
C HIS A 79 3.60 13.55 11.87
N SER A 80 4.57 14.33 12.37
CA SER A 80 4.42 15.78 12.58
C SER A 80 4.24 16.60 11.30
N ASP A 81 4.75 16.08 10.18
CA ASP A 81 4.92 16.85 8.96
C ASP A 81 4.01 16.41 7.79
N ILE A 82 3.46 15.20 7.85
CA ILE A 82 2.63 14.63 6.78
C ILE A 82 1.63 13.65 7.40
N ASN A 83 0.44 13.59 6.84
CA ASN A 83 -0.56 12.59 7.18
C ASN A 83 -1.01 11.90 5.88
N ILE A 84 -0.99 10.57 5.88
CA ILE A 84 -1.43 9.74 4.74
C ILE A 84 -2.46 8.74 5.23
N GLN A 85 -3.64 8.76 4.61
CA GLN A 85 -4.68 7.76 4.83
C GLN A 85 -4.89 6.95 3.56
N THR A 86 -5.17 5.66 3.72
CA THR A 86 -5.31 4.72 2.60
C THR A 86 -6.74 4.21 2.47
N TYR A 87 -7.24 4.20 1.24
CA TYR A 87 -8.59 3.76 0.90
C TYR A 87 -8.61 2.89 -0.35
N VAL A 88 -9.73 2.21 -0.56
CA VAL A 88 -10.06 1.56 -1.84
C VAL A 88 -11.09 2.37 -2.58
N ASP A 89 -10.79 2.64 -3.84
CA ASP A 89 -11.74 3.09 -4.84
C ASP A 89 -12.18 1.90 -5.72
N GLU A 90 -13.36 1.36 -5.43
CA GLU A 90 -13.97 0.28 -6.22
C GLU A 90 -14.44 0.76 -7.61
N THR A 91 -14.63 2.07 -7.80
CA THR A 91 -15.03 2.64 -9.10
C THR A 91 -13.85 2.72 -10.07
N ASN A 92 -12.62 2.63 -9.57
CA ASN A 92 -11.37 2.75 -10.32
C ASN A 92 -11.21 4.09 -11.07
N GLN A 93 -11.87 5.15 -10.60
CA GLN A 93 -11.89 6.47 -11.22
C GLN A 93 -10.81 7.40 -10.68
N THR A 94 -10.28 7.12 -9.50
CA THR A 94 -9.28 7.96 -8.84
C THR A 94 -7.95 7.90 -9.57
N ASN A 95 -7.54 9.04 -10.11
CA ASN A 95 -6.19 9.27 -10.63
C ASN A 95 -5.48 10.26 -9.71
N VAL A 96 -5.69 11.56 -9.90
CA VAL A 96 -5.29 12.60 -8.93
C VAL A 96 -6.47 13.54 -8.72
N ILE A 97 -6.94 13.68 -7.47
CA ILE A 97 -8.06 14.54 -7.10
C ILE A 97 -7.58 15.51 -6.02
N TYR A 98 -7.69 16.81 -6.29
CA TYR A 98 -7.27 17.89 -5.38
C TYR A 98 -8.30 19.03 -5.30
N LYS A 99 -9.33 18.99 -6.15
CA LYS A 99 -10.40 19.99 -6.22
C LYS A 99 -11.74 19.35 -5.87
N TYR A 100 -12.52 20.01 -5.03
CA TYR A 100 -13.91 19.62 -4.76
C TYR A 100 -14.82 20.01 -5.93
N SER A 101 -15.22 19.02 -6.72
CA SER A 101 -16.35 19.07 -7.65
C SER A 101 -17.43 18.11 -7.17
N GLU A 102 -18.66 18.23 -7.69
CA GLU A 102 -19.74 17.29 -7.35
C GLU A 102 -19.39 15.85 -7.75
N GLU A 103 -18.74 15.67 -8.91
CA GLU A 103 -18.23 14.39 -9.39
C GLU A 103 -17.15 13.83 -8.46
N ASN A 104 -16.14 14.63 -8.12
CA ASN A 104 -15.05 14.20 -7.23
C ASN A 104 -15.56 13.85 -5.85
N ARG A 105 -16.58 14.57 -5.36
CA ARG A 105 -17.22 14.26 -4.09
C ARG A 105 -17.91 12.91 -4.12
N GLN A 106 -18.64 12.58 -5.19
CA GLN A 106 -19.27 11.26 -5.31
C GLN A 106 -18.24 10.13 -5.30
N ILE A 107 -17.08 10.34 -5.94
CA ILE A 107 -15.96 9.39 -5.92
C ILE A 107 -15.40 9.25 -4.51
N ILE A 108 -15.04 10.35 -3.85
CA ILE A 108 -14.47 10.36 -2.48
C ILE A 108 -15.44 9.75 -1.47
N ASP A 109 -16.73 10.12 -1.52
CA ASP A 109 -17.76 9.60 -0.62
C ASP A 109 -17.98 8.08 -0.81
N SER A 110 -17.53 7.49 -1.93
CA SER A 110 -17.64 6.06 -2.21
C SER A 110 -16.49 5.22 -1.66
N TYR A 111 -15.38 5.85 -1.25
CA TYR A 111 -14.18 5.17 -0.77
C TYR A 111 -14.45 4.25 0.42
N LYS A 112 -13.73 3.13 0.44
CA LYS A 112 -13.74 2.17 1.54
C LYS A 112 -12.44 2.24 2.32
N SER A 113 -12.51 2.07 3.63
CA SER A 113 -11.31 1.92 4.45
C SER A 113 -10.53 0.69 3.97
N MET A 114 -9.19 0.78 4.02
CA MET A 114 -8.35 -0.35 3.67
C MET A 114 -8.22 -1.41 4.75
N GLN A 115 -8.61 -1.11 5.98
CA GLN A 115 -8.47 -2.06 7.07
C GLN A 115 -9.43 -3.25 6.89
N ASN A 116 -8.88 -4.46 6.83
CA ASN A 116 -9.62 -5.73 6.68
C ASN A 116 -10.57 -5.73 5.45
N TYR A 117 -10.06 -5.26 4.32
CA TYR A 117 -10.82 -5.18 3.08
C TYR A 117 -10.71 -6.47 2.28
N GLN A 118 -11.83 -7.19 2.16
CA GLN A 118 -11.93 -8.33 1.25
C GLN A 118 -11.89 -7.89 -0.20
N LEU A 119 -10.88 -8.34 -0.95
CA LEU A 119 -10.79 -8.08 -2.38
C LEU A 119 -11.97 -8.74 -3.11
N LYS A 120 -12.71 -7.94 -3.91
CA LYS A 120 -13.90 -8.39 -4.67
C LYS A 120 -13.62 -8.71 -6.14
N ALA A 121 -12.52 -8.20 -6.66
CA ALA A 121 -12.10 -8.34 -8.04
C ALA A 121 -10.56 -8.25 -8.10
N PRO A 122 -9.91 -8.84 -9.11
CA PRO A 122 -8.45 -8.81 -9.22
C PRO A 122 -7.88 -7.42 -9.53
N TYR A 123 -8.71 -6.39 -9.72
CA TYR A 123 -8.27 -5.02 -9.99
C TYR A 123 -8.86 -4.08 -8.94
N ILE A 124 -8.00 -3.23 -8.38
CA ILE A 124 -8.39 -2.16 -7.45
C ILE A 124 -7.59 -0.90 -7.72
N THR A 125 -8.16 0.23 -7.31
CA THR A 125 -7.40 1.47 -7.11
C THR A 125 -7.20 1.68 -5.61
N LEU A 126 -5.94 1.59 -5.18
CA LEU A 126 -5.50 2.04 -3.86
C LEU A 126 -5.39 3.57 -3.88
N VAL A 127 -6.04 4.25 -2.95
CA VAL A 127 -6.04 5.71 -2.87
C VAL A 127 -5.27 6.15 -1.63
N PHE A 128 -4.31 7.04 -1.83
CA PHE A 128 -3.61 7.74 -0.77
C PHE A 128 -4.19 9.16 -0.64
N GLU A 129 -4.90 9.45 0.45
CA GLU A 129 -5.22 10.83 0.84
C GLU A 129 -4.02 11.40 1.57
N VAL A 130 -3.35 12.36 0.94
CA VAL A 130 -2.16 13.02 1.47
C VAL A 130 -2.49 14.43 1.92
N GLN A 131 -2.04 14.76 3.12
CA GLN A 131 -2.05 16.10 3.68
C GLN A 131 -0.64 16.45 4.21
N LEU A 132 -0.03 17.50 3.67
CA LEU A 132 1.20 18.05 4.24
C LEU A 132 0.85 18.95 5.44
N LEU A 133 1.32 18.58 6.62
CA LEU A 133 1.18 19.39 7.84
C LEU A 133 2.30 20.43 7.95
N ASN A 134 3.43 20.15 7.32
CA ASN A 134 4.56 21.05 7.18
C ASN A 134 4.88 21.25 5.70
N SER A 135 4.72 22.48 5.19
CA SER A 135 5.01 22.84 3.80
C SER A 135 6.50 22.80 3.43
N LYS A 136 7.39 22.48 4.39
CA LYS A 136 8.81 22.23 4.16
C LYS A 136 9.16 20.74 4.19
N TYR A 137 8.16 19.85 4.25
CA TYR A 137 8.39 18.42 4.15
C TYR A 137 8.99 18.09 2.78
N GLN A 138 10.12 17.37 2.77
CA GLN A 138 10.90 17.04 1.57
C GLN A 138 11.19 15.54 1.44
N TYR A 139 10.50 14.68 2.20
CA TYR A 139 10.77 13.26 2.10
C TYR A 139 10.14 12.68 0.83
N ASP A 140 10.90 11.80 0.19
CA ASP A 140 10.42 10.96 -0.89
C ASP A 140 9.81 9.69 -0.29
N LEU A 141 8.59 9.37 -0.70
CA LEU A 141 7.98 8.09 -0.34
C LEU A 141 8.44 7.07 -1.37
N GLU A 142 9.14 6.03 -0.93
CA GLU A 142 9.76 5.06 -1.85
C GLU A 142 8.85 3.87 -2.10
N THR A 143 8.31 3.28 -1.04
CA THR A 143 7.53 2.04 -1.12
C THR A 143 6.32 2.07 -0.18
N PHE A 144 5.40 1.16 -0.42
CA PHE A 144 4.37 0.79 0.54
C PHE A 144 4.32 -0.73 0.65
N GLU A 145 3.96 -1.20 1.83
CA GLU A 145 3.79 -2.61 2.16
C GLU A 145 2.30 -2.90 2.29
N ILE A 146 1.84 -3.95 1.62
CA ILE A 146 0.49 -4.49 1.74
C ILE A 146 0.57 -5.73 2.62
N ASP A 147 -0.11 -5.69 3.76
CA ASP A 147 -0.33 -6.86 4.60
C ASP A 147 -1.67 -7.50 4.20
N TYR A 148 -1.68 -8.80 3.89
CA TYR A 148 -2.89 -9.50 3.44
C TYR A 148 -2.99 -10.93 3.97
N GLU A 149 -4.21 -11.46 4.01
CA GLU A 149 -4.49 -12.86 4.33
C GLU A 149 -4.93 -13.61 3.07
N LEU A 150 -4.30 -14.76 2.83
CA LEU A 150 -4.64 -15.70 1.76
C LEU A 150 -4.67 -17.12 2.35
N GLU A 151 -5.78 -17.83 2.17
CA GLU A 151 -5.96 -19.19 2.70
C GLU A 151 -5.66 -19.34 4.22
N GLY A 152 -5.91 -18.29 5.01
CA GLY A 152 -5.63 -18.27 6.45
C GLY A 152 -4.15 -18.04 6.82
N GLN A 153 -3.31 -17.69 5.84
CA GLN A 153 -1.91 -17.31 6.04
C GLN A 153 -1.75 -15.80 5.82
N THR A 154 -0.99 -15.16 6.71
CA THR A 154 -0.68 -13.73 6.59
C THR A 154 0.60 -13.56 5.79
N GLU A 155 0.52 -12.76 4.74
CA GLU A 155 1.59 -12.41 3.84
C GLU A 155 1.80 -10.89 3.83
N ALA A 156 3.00 -10.47 3.40
CA ALA A 156 3.33 -9.06 3.25
C ALA A 156 4.09 -8.84 1.93
N GLN A 157 3.68 -7.83 1.17
CA GLN A 157 4.31 -7.50 -0.11
C GLN A 157 4.64 -6.01 -0.20
N GLN A 158 5.89 -5.69 -0.53
CA GLN A 158 6.33 -4.33 -0.80
C GLN A 158 6.20 -3.97 -2.28
N LEU A 159 5.73 -2.76 -2.55
CA LEU A 159 5.52 -2.21 -3.88
C LEU A 159 6.04 -0.77 -3.94
N VAL A 160 6.57 -0.37 -5.10
CA VAL A 160 7.17 0.96 -5.30
C VAL A 160 6.10 2.03 -5.51
N LEU A 161 6.31 3.19 -4.87
CA LEU A 161 5.58 4.44 -5.05
C LEU A 161 6.30 5.32 -6.07
N GLU A 162 6.28 4.94 -7.35
CA GLU A 162 7.13 5.58 -8.39
C GLU A 162 6.88 7.09 -8.67
N ASN A 163 5.97 7.79 -7.98
CA ASN A 163 5.72 9.23 -8.22
C ASN A 163 5.23 10.03 -6.99
N PHE A 164 5.54 9.59 -5.77
CA PHE A 164 5.37 10.42 -4.56
C PHE A 164 6.67 11.16 -4.27
N ILE A 165 7.05 11.99 -5.22
CA ILE A 165 8.29 12.75 -5.20
C ILE A 165 7.93 14.19 -4.82
N PHE A 166 8.26 14.60 -3.60
CA PHE A 166 8.06 15.96 -3.12
C PHE A 166 9.37 16.73 -3.27
N HIS A 167 9.82 16.94 -4.51
CA HIS A 167 11.01 17.74 -4.77
C HIS A 167 10.65 19.21 -4.89
N ARG A 168 11.23 20.04 -4.01
CA ARG A 168 11.34 21.50 -4.17
C ARG A 168 12.77 21.90 -4.55
#